data_AF-A0A2W5MVH7-F1
#
_entry.id   AF-A0A2W5MVH7-F1
#
_cell.length_a   1.000
_cell.length_b   1.000
_cell.length_c   1.000
_cell.angle_alpha   90.00
_cell.angle_beta   90.00
_cell.angle_gamma   90.00
#
_symmetry.space_group_name_H-M   'P 1'
#
loop_
_entity.id
_entity.type
_entity.pdbx_description
1 polymer ?
#
loop_
_entity_poly.entity_id
_entity_poly.type
_entity_poly.pdbx_seq_one_letter_code
_entity_poly.pdbx_strand_id
1 'polypeptide(L)'
;MALFMTPALASAQEEAGSEATGAWHGTFQLDRDDPRIRTRDGADLLRIQVIHSSGAPLATISWVAGRAICEDPAAEPCDWVGTSGMGQARVLQHDLVFTLPLSAEAEDPVIVILRKSAGPQAGVGQMMNSQAEFAYDFTYSDADGELGE
;
A
#
# COMPACT_ATOMS: atom_id res chain seq x y z
N MET A 1 65.83 -11.21 10.86
CA MET A 1 64.71 -11.63 9.99
C MET A 1 63.48 -11.76 10.87
N ALA A 2 62.61 -10.76 10.89
CA ALA A 2 61.38 -10.76 11.67
C ALA A 2 60.24 -11.30 10.80
N LEU A 3 59.57 -12.36 11.28
CA LEU A 3 58.36 -12.92 10.68
C LEU A 3 57.16 -12.07 11.10
N PHE A 4 56.56 -11.36 10.15
CA PHE A 4 55.24 -10.74 10.36
C PHE A 4 54.16 -11.82 10.18
N MET A 5 53.53 -12.21 11.29
CA MET A 5 52.26 -12.94 11.27
C MET A 5 51.16 -11.97 10.83
N THR A 6 50.58 -12.20 9.66
CA THR A 6 49.30 -11.61 9.26
C THR A 6 48.16 -12.32 10.01
N PRO A 7 47.28 -11.62 10.74
CA PRO A 7 46.01 -12.20 11.12
C PRO A 7 45.08 -12.17 9.91
N ALA A 8 44.91 -13.32 9.26
CA ALA A 8 43.77 -13.56 8.38
C ALA A 8 42.74 -14.33 9.20
N LEU A 9 41.73 -13.64 9.75
CA LEU A 9 40.56 -14.27 10.35
C LEU A 9 39.34 -13.37 10.16
N ALA A 10 38.65 -13.66 9.05
CA ALA A 10 37.21 -13.64 8.88
C ALA A 10 36.43 -12.46 9.48
N SER A 11 36.29 -11.39 8.70
CA SER A 11 35.01 -10.68 8.69
C SER A 11 34.00 -11.59 8.02
N ALA A 12 33.27 -12.37 8.82
CA ALA A 12 31.95 -12.85 8.45
C ALA A 12 31.06 -11.61 8.32
N GLN A 13 31.17 -10.91 7.19
CA GLN A 13 30.12 -10.02 6.76
C GLN A 13 28.99 -10.96 6.35
N GLU A 14 27.98 -11.08 7.22
CA GLU A 14 26.65 -11.51 6.83
C GLU A 14 26.28 -10.69 5.59
N GLU A 15 26.49 -11.29 4.42
CA GLU A 15 25.71 -10.98 3.25
C GLU A 15 24.30 -11.43 3.62
N ALA A 16 23.61 -10.59 4.41
CA ALA A 16 22.17 -10.57 4.45
C ALA A 16 21.78 -10.25 3.00
N GLY A 17 21.65 -11.31 2.19
CA GLY A 17 21.20 -11.21 0.83
C GLY A 17 19.93 -10.40 0.89
N SER A 18 19.98 -9.17 0.37
CA SER A 18 18.82 -8.29 0.30
C SER A 18 17.74 -9.11 -0.38
N GLU A 19 16.73 -9.51 0.37
CA GLU A 19 15.67 -10.36 -0.13
C GLU A 19 15.09 -9.63 -1.35
N ALA A 20 15.15 -10.28 -2.52
CA ALA A 20 14.76 -9.63 -3.76
C ALA A 20 13.35 -9.06 -3.60
N THR A 21 13.16 -7.78 -3.92
CA THR A 21 11.88 -7.11 -3.71
C THR A 21 10.85 -7.58 -4.73
N GLY A 22 9.61 -7.73 -4.27
CA GLY A 22 8.48 -8.10 -5.11
C GLY A 22 7.93 -6.90 -5.86
N ALA A 23 7.11 -7.17 -6.87
CA ALA A 23 6.56 -6.15 -7.76
C ALA A 23 5.74 -5.06 -7.05
N TRP A 24 5.23 -5.33 -5.85
CA TRP A 24 4.39 -4.42 -5.09
C TRP A 24 5.11 -3.83 -3.88
N HIS A 25 6.41 -4.05 -3.73
CA HIS A 25 7.17 -3.47 -2.62
C HIS A 25 7.24 -1.95 -2.78
N GLY A 26 6.88 -1.19 -1.74
CA GLY A 26 6.94 0.27 -1.75
C GLY A 26 5.87 0.95 -0.89
N THR A 27 5.85 2.28 -0.96
CA THR A 27 4.82 3.11 -0.33
C THR A 27 3.89 3.66 -1.42
N PHE A 28 2.58 3.59 -1.20
CA PHE A 28 1.59 4.08 -2.16
C PHE A 28 0.64 5.06 -1.50
N GLN A 29 0.34 6.14 -2.21
CA GLN A 29 -0.73 7.08 -1.90
C GLN A 29 -1.90 6.76 -2.84
N LEU A 30 -3.08 6.57 -2.27
CA LEU A 30 -4.33 6.36 -2.99
C LEU A 30 -5.17 7.64 -2.87
N ASP A 31 -5.72 8.08 -3.99
CA ASP A 31 -6.54 9.27 -4.10
C ASP A 31 -7.88 8.91 -4.75
N ARG A 32 -8.99 9.22 -4.08
CA ARG A 32 -10.34 8.90 -4.55
C ARG A 32 -10.70 9.70 -5.79
N ASP A 33 -11.23 9.01 -6.79
CA ASP A 33 -11.71 9.63 -8.02
C ASP A 33 -13.20 9.97 -7.90
N ASP A 34 -13.54 11.08 -7.21
CA ASP A 34 -14.92 11.59 -7.13
C ASP A 34 -15.02 13.02 -7.68
N PRO A 35 -15.91 13.31 -8.65
CA PRO A 35 -16.03 14.63 -9.26
C PRO A 35 -16.50 15.74 -8.30
N ARG A 36 -17.02 15.39 -7.11
CA ARG A 36 -17.41 16.32 -6.06
C ARG A 36 -16.22 16.79 -5.24
N ILE A 37 -15.13 16.03 -5.20
CA ILE A 37 -13.90 16.40 -4.51
C ILE A 37 -13.11 17.36 -5.41
N ARG A 38 -12.76 18.53 -4.87
CA ARG A 38 -12.10 19.62 -5.63
C ARG A 38 -10.69 19.93 -5.14
N THR A 39 -10.22 19.26 -4.10
CA THR A 39 -8.90 19.48 -3.49
C THR A 39 -8.14 18.16 -3.40
N ARG A 40 -6.81 18.23 -3.45
CA ARG A 40 -5.94 17.06 -3.28
C ARG A 40 -6.12 16.43 -1.90
N ASP A 41 -6.09 17.25 -0.85
CA ASP A 41 -6.32 16.80 0.53
C ASP A 41 -7.72 16.20 0.73
N GLY A 42 -8.71 16.63 -0.07
CA GLY A 42 -10.04 16.05 -0.05
C GLY A 42 -10.11 14.68 -0.72
N ALA A 43 -9.17 14.38 -1.62
CA ALA A 43 -9.08 13.11 -2.34
C ALA A 43 -8.25 12.06 -1.59
N ASP A 44 -7.43 12.47 -0.61
CA ASP A 44 -6.58 11.58 0.20
C ASP A 44 -7.40 10.43 0.80
N LEU A 45 -7.27 9.24 0.21
CA LEU A 45 -8.09 8.08 0.51
C LEU A 45 -7.39 7.17 1.51
N LEU A 46 -6.19 6.72 1.17
CA LEU A 46 -5.45 5.75 1.94
C LEU A 46 -3.96 5.90 1.62
N ARG A 47 -3.12 5.84 2.65
CA ARG A 47 -1.69 5.62 2.48
C ARG A 47 -1.36 4.21 2.91
N ILE A 48 -0.62 3.47 2.07
CA ILE A 48 -0.20 2.11 2.39
C ILE A 48 1.31 1.97 2.22
N GLN A 49 1.91 1.14 3.06
CA GLN A 49 3.26 0.61 2.86
C GLN A 49 3.15 -0.90 2.68
N VAL A 50 3.82 -1.40 1.66
CA VAL A 50 3.75 -2.81 1.25
C VAL A 50 5.16 -3.41 1.31
N ILE A 51 5.32 -4.41 2.17
CA ILE A 51 6.52 -5.25 2.22
C ILE A 51 6.20 -6.52 1.43
N HIS A 52 6.73 -6.59 0.23
CA HIS A 52 6.54 -7.72 -0.68
C HIS A 52 7.88 -8.27 -1.14
N SER A 53 8.05 -9.57 -1.04
CA SER A 53 9.23 -10.31 -1.50
C SER A 53 9.00 -10.90 -2.88
N SER A 54 10.07 -11.03 -3.68
CA SER A 54 9.99 -11.50 -5.05
C SER A 54 9.43 -12.91 -5.14
N GLY A 55 8.38 -13.08 -5.95
CA GLY A 55 7.69 -14.35 -6.15
C GLY A 55 6.76 -14.77 -5.02
N ALA A 56 6.63 -13.99 -3.94
CA ALA A 56 5.71 -14.32 -2.86
C ALA A 56 4.24 -14.07 -3.28
N PRO A 57 3.29 -14.97 -2.95
CA PRO A 57 1.86 -14.74 -3.22
C PRO A 57 1.20 -13.80 -2.20
N LEU A 58 1.95 -13.37 -1.19
CA LEU A 58 1.52 -12.58 -0.06
C LEU A 58 2.48 -11.41 0.17
N ALA A 59 1.91 -10.29 0.59
CA ALA A 59 2.64 -9.14 1.09
C ALA A 59 2.09 -8.74 2.47
N THR A 60 2.95 -8.17 3.30
CA THR A 60 2.53 -7.49 4.53
C THR A 60 2.22 -6.05 4.20
N ILE A 61 1.10 -5.53 4.72
CA ILE A 61 0.72 -4.14 4.55
C ILE A 61 0.57 -3.44 5.89
N SER A 62 0.96 -2.17 5.93
CA SER A 62 0.50 -1.19 6.92
C SER A 62 -0.25 -0.09 6.20
N TRP A 63 -1.26 0.48 6.85
CA TRP A 63 -2.15 1.44 6.20
C TRP A 63 -2.66 2.51 7.17
N VAL A 64 -2.99 3.68 6.61
CA VAL A 64 -3.61 4.80 7.32
C VAL A 64 -4.70 5.38 6.43
N ALA A 65 -5.91 5.48 6.96
CA ALA A 65 -7.08 6.04 6.30
C ALA A 65 -7.00 7.57 6.25
N GLY A 66 -7.15 8.10 5.04
CA GLY A 66 -7.25 9.52 4.76
C GLY A 66 -8.68 10.05 4.94
N ARG A 67 -8.93 11.24 4.40
CA ARG A 67 -10.23 11.92 4.48
C ARG A 67 -11.30 11.34 3.55
N ALA A 68 -10.90 10.73 2.44
CA ALA A 68 -11.81 10.31 1.37
C ALA A 68 -12.32 8.86 1.50
N ILE A 69 -11.91 8.14 2.55
CA ILE A 69 -12.22 6.73 2.84
C ILE A 69 -13.71 6.44 3.07
N CYS A 70 -14.49 7.48 3.28
CA CYS A 70 -15.91 7.42 3.63
C CYS A 70 -16.73 6.74 2.53
N GLU A 71 -17.93 6.28 2.87
CA GLU A 71 -18.90 5.83 1.88
C GLU A 71 -19.30 7.00 0.95
N ASP A 72 -19.76 8.09 1.55
CA ASP A 72 -20.02 9.37 0.88
C ASP A 72 -18.96 10.42 1.26
N PRO A 73 -18.11 10.89 0.33
CA PRO A 73 -17.08 11.88 0.58
C PRO A 73 -17.65 13.29 0.80
N ALA A 74 -18.95 13.50 0.52
CA ALA A 74 -19.64 14.74 0.79
C ALA A 74 -20.40 14.73 2.14
N ALA A 75 -20.49 13.58 2.80
CA ALA A 75 -21.12 13.45 4.11
C ALA A 75 -20.07 13.65 5.21
N GLU A 76 -20.25 14.67 6.05
CA GLU A 76 -19.49 14.83 7.28
C GLU A 76 -20.34 14.39 8.49
N PRO A 77 -19.76 13.71 9.50
CA PRO A 77 -18.36 13.31 9.65
C PRO A 77 -18.05 11.94 9.02
N CYS A 78 -16.78 11.72 8.71
CA CYS A 78 -16.27 10.44 8.23
C CYS A 78 -15.60 9.68 9.37
N ASP A 79 -16.18 8.56 9.79
CA ASP A 79 -15.80 7.88 11.02
C ASP A 79 -14.44 7.18 10.95
N TRP A 80 -13.93 6.92 9.75
CA TRP A 80 -12.71 6.14 9.55
C TRP A 80 -11.45 6.98 9.41
N VAL A 81 -11.54 8.30 9.33
CA VAL A 81 -10.38 9.19 9.12
C VAL A 81 -9.34 9.00 10.22
N GLY A 82 -8.08 8.77 9.83
CA GLY A 82 -6.97 8.57 10.75
C GLY A 82 -6.89 7.15 11.34
N THR A 83 -7.86 6.27 11.07
CA THR A 83 -7.77 4.86 11.44
C THR A 83 -6.57 4.25 10.72
N SER A 84 -5.84 3.37 11.41
CA SER A 84 -4.68 2.71 10.86
C SER A 84 -4.59 1.27 11.32
N GLY A 85 -3.81 0.47 10.61
CA GLY A 85 -3.66 -0.94 10.94
C GLY A 85 -2.60 -1.63 10.11
N MET A 86 -2.53 -2.94 10.30
CA MET A 86 -1.67 -3.85 9.56
C MET A 86 -2.48 -5.06 9.10
N GLY A 87 -2.05 -5.69 8.01
CA GLY A 87 -2.73 -6.85 7.45
C GLY A 87 -1.89 -7.59 6.42
N GLN A 88 -2.50 -8.57 5.79
CA GLN A 88 -1.93 -9.24 4.63
C GLN A 88 -2.65 -8.82 3.35
N ALA A 89 -1.89 -8.68 2.28
CA ALA A 89 -2.40 -8.54 0.93
C ALA A 89 -2.06 -9.77 0.09
N ARG A 90 -2.98 -10.18 -0.76
CA ARG A 90 -2.78 -11.20 -1.78
C ARG A 90 -2.28 -10.53 -3.06
N VAL A 91 -1.26 -11.12 -3.66
CA VAL A 91 -0.74 -10.72 -4.97
C VAL A 91 -1.32 -11.66 -6.01
N LEU A 92 -2.17 -11.15 -6.89
CA LEU A 92 -2.87 -11.92 -7.92
C LEU A 92 -2.47 -11.40 -9.29
N GLN A 93 -1.51 -12.06 -9.95
CA GLN A 93 -0.96 -11.63 -11.24
C GLN A 93 -0.44 -10.18 -11.19
N HIS A 94 -1.25 -9.21 -11.63
CA HIS A 94 -0.95 -7.79 -11.68
C HIS A 94 -1.68 -6.96 -10.60
N ASP A 95 -2.42 -7.62 -9.70
CA ASP A 95 -3.26 -6.98 -8.71
C ASP A 95 -2.74 -7.21 -7.28
N LEU A 96 -2.97 -6.23 -6.42
CA LEU A 96 -2.79 -6.33 -4.98
C LEU A 96 -4.16 -6.19 -4.32
N VAL A 97 -4.57 -7.21 -3.56
CA VAL A 97 -5.90 -7.27 -2.93
C VAL A 97 -5.76 -7.44 -1.43
N PHE A 98 -6.42 -6.58 -0.67
CA PHE A 98 -6.45 -6.70 0.79
C PHE A 98 -7.78 -6.22 1.37
N THR A 99 -8.00 -6.55 2.63
CA THR A 99 -9.18 -6.14 3.39
C THR A 99 -8.80 -5.18 4.50
N LEU A 100 -9.60 -4.14 4.69
CA LEU A 100 -9.52 -3.23 5.80
C LEU A 100 -10.68 -3.54 6.77
N PRO A 101 -10.42 -3.67 8.08
CA PRO A 101 -11.46 -3.81 9.09
C PRO A 101 -12.14 -2.44 9.37
N LEU A 102 -12.58 -1.78 8.31
CA LEU A 102 -13.27 -0.49 8.33
C LEU A 102 -14.75 -0.74 8.07
N SER A 103 -15.48 -1.02 9.14
CA SER A 103 -16.94 -1.09 9.16
C SER A 103 -17.37 -1.10 10.63
N ALA A 104 -18.62 -0.73 10.89
CA ALA A 104 -19.22 -0.97 12.20
C ALA A 104 -19.38 -2.48 12.48
N GLU A 105 -19.45 -3.29 11.43
CA GLU A 105 -19.72 -4.73 11.50
C GLU A 105 -18.53 -5.52 10.95
N ALA A 106 -17.98 -6.42 11.78
CA ALA A 106 -16.81 -7.23 11.40
C ALA A 106 -17.07 -8.18 10.21
N GLU A 107 -18.34 -8.46 9.92
CA GLU A 107 -18.78 -9.30 8.81
C GLU A 107 -18.80 -8.54 7.47
N ASP A 108 -18.55 -7.23 7.49
CA ASP A 108 -18.54 -6.39 6.29
C ASP A 108 -17.25 -5.57 6.13
N PRO A 109 -16.08 -6.22 5.91
CA PRO A 109 -14.84 -5.49 5.69
C PRO A 109 -14.84 -4.77 4.34
N VAL A 110 -14.06 -3.71 4.28
CA VAL A 110 -13.72 -3.04 3.03
C VAL A 110 -12.68 -3.85 2.28
N ILE A 111 -12.93 -4.14 1.01
CA ILE A 111 -12.00 -4.76 0.07
C ILE A 111 -11.37 -3.65 -0.78
N VAL A 112 -10.04 -3.69 -0.89
CA VAL A 112 -9.26 -2.76 -1.70
C VAL A 112 -8.49 -3.55 -2.76
N ILE A 113 -8.58 -3.11 -4.01
CA ILE A 113 -7.94 -3.74 -5.16
C ILE A 113 -7.11 -2.67 -5.88
N LEU A 114 -5.79 -2.83 -5.92
CA LEU A 114 -4.90 -2.02 -6.75
C LEU A 114 -4.54 -2.83 -7.99
N ARG A 115 -4.60 -2.20 -9.15
CA ARG A 115 -4.28 -2.80 -10.45
C ARG A 115 -3.11 -2.06 -11.06
N LYS A 116 -2.01 -2.78 -11.35
CA LYS A 116 -0.86 -2.16 -12.00
C LYS A 116 -1.22 -1.67 -13.40
N SER A 117 -0.90 -0.41 -13.68
CA SER A 117 -0.84 0.08 -15.05
C SER A 117 0.40 -0.52 -15.75
N ALA A 118 0.28 -0.83 -17.04
CA ALA A 118 1.38 -1.35 -17.84
C ALA A 118 2.42 -0.26 -18.24
N GLY A 119 2.18 1.00 -17.85
CA GLY A 119 3.02 2.15 -18.19
C GLY A 119 3.31 3.05 -16.98
N PRO A 120 3.98 4.20 -17.20
CA PRO A 120 4.41 5.12 -16.13
C PRO A 120 3.26 5.95 -15.52
N GLN A 121 2.01 5.60 -15.84
CA GLN A 121 0.84 6.31 -15.34
C GLN A 121 0.52 5.87 -13.92
N ALA A 122 -0.17 6.74 -13.16
CA ALA A 122 -0.80 6.35 -11.91
C ALA A 122 -1.59 5.06 -12.11
N GLY A 123 -1.46 4.14 -11.15
CA GLY A 123 -2.26 2.94 -11.16
C GLY A 123 -3.71 3.27 -10.82
N VAL A 124 -4.60 2.34 -11.13
CA VAL A 124 -6.02 2.47 -10.81
C VAL A 124 -6.41 1.38 -9.84
N GLY A 125 -7.40 1.65 -9.01
CA GLY A 125 -7.93 0.67 -8.10
C GLY A 125 -9.39 0.92 -7.79
N GLN A 126 -9.93 0.00 -7.02
CA GLN A 126 -11.32 0.04 -6.60
C GLN A 126 -11.40 -0.35 -5.14
N MET A 127 -12.27 0.34 -4.42
CA MET A 127 -12.63 0.05 -3.05
C MET A 127 -14.12 -0.26 -2.99
N MET A 128 -14.51 -1.29 -2.23
CA MET A 128 -15.90 -1.66 -2.00
C MET A 128 -16.03 -2.36 -0.65
N ASN A 129 -17.18 -2.29 0.00
CA ASN A 129 -17.46 -3.23 1.10
C ASN A 129 -17.80 -4.63 0.57
N SER A 130 -17.80 -5.62 1.46
CA SER A 130 -18.03 -7.02 1.09
C SER A 130 -19.45 -7.27 0.58
N GLN A 131 -20.42 -6.47 1.01
CA GLN A 131 -21.81 -6.52 0.54
C GLN A 131 -22.07 -5.70 -0.74
N ALA A 132 -21.06 -4.97 -1.24
CA ALA A 132 -21.16 -4.10 -2.41
C ALA A 132 -22.26 -3.01 -2.30
N GLU A 133 -22.56 -2.55 -1.09
CA GLU A 133 -23.46 -1.42 -0.84
C GLU A 133 -22.82 -0.10 -1.25
N PHE A 134 -21.50 -0.01 -1.16
CA PHE A 134 -20.73 1.07 -1.79
C PHE A 134 -19.53 0.53 -2.54
N ALA A 135 -19.21 1.21 -3.64
CA ALA A 135 -17.99 1.01 -4.41
C ALA A 135 -17.58 2.32 -5.07
N TYR A 136 -16.28 2.56 -5.15
CA TYR A 136 -15.73 3.69 -5.88
C TYR A 136 -14.33 3.39 -6.39
N ASP A 137 -13.96 4.10 -7.46
CA ASP A 137 -12.64 4.01 -8.05
C ASP A 137 -11.69 5.03 -7.39
N PHE A 138 -10.41 4.72 -7.50
CA PHE A 138 -9.33 5.59 -7.06
C PHE A 138 -8.13 5.46 -7.99
N THR A 139 -7.30 6.50 -8.01
CA THR A 139 -5.96 6.42 -8.56
C THR A 139 -4.94 6.21 -7.44
N TYR A 140 -3.79 5.64 -7.77
CA TYR A 140 -2.70 5.53 -6.82
C TYR A 140 -1.34 5.79 -7.47
N SER A 141 -0.43 6.36 -6.69
CA SER A 141 0.94 6.62 -7.10
C SER A 141 1.92 6.11 -6.07
N ASP A 142 3.14 5.84 -6.51
CA ASP A 142 4.27 5.60 -5.62
C ASP A 142 4.57 6.88 -4.83
N ALA A 143 4.62 6.79 -3.51
CA ALA A 143 4.86 7.93 -2.62
C ALA A 143 6.36 8.26 -2.49
N ASP A 144 7.25 7.33 -2.86
CA ASP A 144 8.71 7.49 -2.83
C ASP A 144 9.25 8.09 -4.16
N GLY A 145 8.37 8.38 -5.12
CA GLY A 145 8.70 8.97 -6.43
C GLY A 145 9.05 10.47 -6.44
N GLU A 146 9.03 11.17 -5.30
CA GLU A 146 9.35 12.61 -5.19
C GLU A 146 10.80 12.90 -4.74
N LEU A 147 11.73 11.94 -4.81
CA LEU A 147 13.16 12.21 -4.63
C LEU A 147 13.88 12.26 -5.98
N GLY A 148 13.67 13.37 -6.69
CA GLY A 148 14.27 13.59 -8.00
C GLY A 148 14.42 15.06 -8.36
N GLU A 149 15.02 15.89 -7.49
CA GLU A 149 15.74 17.12 -7.87
C GLU A 149 16.99 17.31 -7.00
#